data_AF-A0A7X7R823-F1
#
_entry.id   AF-A0A7X7R823-F1
#
_cell.length_a   1.000
_cell.length_b   1.000
_cell.length_c   1.000
_cell.angle_alpha   90.00
_cell.angle_beta   90.00
_cell.angle_gamma   90.00
#
_symmetry.space_group_name_H-M   'P 1'
#
loop_
_entity.id
_entity.type
_entity.pdbx_description
1 polymer ?
#
loop_
_entity_poly.entity_id
_entity_poly.type
_entity_poly.pdbx_seq_one_letter_code
_entity_poly.pdbx_strand_id
1 'polypeptide(L)'
;MARKRRSTITWVIALAFVGLVFDGYDLVVYGAVLPGFMGPDSAKWIGDHALTPKDAGMLGSYAMIGMMLGALIAGTLGDLIGRRKVMIGAIAWFSIGMAVSAMAESLTAFGIWRFITGLGVGALAGTTGAMAAEFAPPGKKNLATAFTYAGIPLGSLLSALLAIFLLPIIGWRGMFLIGSLPLVTLLPLAIWKLPESVAWLASRGRLDEARKVSEQTGVPIPETEIKPQQSAAASAADARAGWAGLFTVYLVPAIVIGFVSAFCLLLVYSLNTWLPKIMLPIMGQNGSLALLLVLNAGAMVGTLYGSTLADKHSPQRIVALGFLVGALAMGAIGLIAATIDVPAVAKAGEVQQLANVSVLVVGLLLLTIAITGLGTSGTQTLIYGLAANYYRTNVRGAGVAWTAAFGRIGGIFGPIFGAFLAVKFAGELHSIFYVLGGISLIGLVLTLIIPKGKAEAVAQAMGPTTAPAAAVSASKSRLYGTIMAVVDHTGNKLTRERISEFVSLTGSKVHLVYLAPEHVLSAEVSETDKLIDPKHVANLQEYVNEVNAQGVPTEGRVLTATLYDRGKAVVDLAGQLGCDLIILNTEEGGQRAKAELAQEVAKQNPKMAVLIARSTR
;
A
#
# COMPACT_ATOMS: atom_id res chain seq x y z
N MET A 1 -28.30 16.38 6.22
CA MET A 1 -27.59 15.22 5.62
C MET A 1 -26.10 15.13 5.99
N ALA A 2 -25.33 16.23 5.98
CA ALA A 2 -23.88 16.20 6.23
C ALA A 2 -23.45 15.60 7.59
N ARG A 3 -24.19 15.87 8.69
CA ARG A 3 -23.93 15.29 10.02
C ARG A 3 -24.17 13.77 10.06
N LYS A 4 -25.24 13.29 9.41
CA LYS A 4 -25.55 11.85 9.29
C LYS A 4 -24.46 11.14 8.49
N ARG A 5 -24.07 11.70 7.35
CA ARG A 5 -22.97 11.19 6.51
C ARG A 5 -21.66 11.07 7.28
N ARG A 6 -21.23 12.12 8.00
CA ARG A 6 -20.00 12.07 8.80
C ARG A 6 -20.07 10.97 9.86
N SER A 7 -21.18 10.88 10.59
CA SER A 7 -21.37 9.84 11.62
C SER A 7 -21.28 8.43 11.03
N THR A 8 -21.96 8.15 9.91
CA THR A 8 -21.89 6.84 9.25
C THR A 8 -20.47 6.50 8.81
N ILE A 9 -19.77 7.44 8.16
CA ILE A 9 -18.40 7.24 7.72
C ILE A 9 -17.50 6.91 8.91
N THR A 10 -17.63 7.66 10.01
CA THR A 10 -16.86 7.42 11.23
C THR A 10 -17.14 6.03 11.82
N TRP A 11 -18.39 5.59 11.90
CA TRP A 11 -18.73 4.26 12.42
C TRP A 11 -18.22 3.14 11.51
N VAL A 12 -18.37 3.25 10.20
CA VAL A 12 -17.87 2.25 9.24
C VAL A 12 -16.35 2.12 9.36
N ILE A 13 -15.62 3.24 9.33
CA ILE A 13 -14.16 3.25 9.46
C ILE A 13 -13.73 2.75 10.84
N ALA A 14 -14.44 3.10 11.91
CA ALA A 14 -14.10 2.63 13.26
C ALA A 14 -14.30 1.12 13.41
N LEU A 15 -15.42 0.56 12.91
CA LEU A 15 -15.67 -0.89 12.93
C LEU A 15 -14.64 -1.65 12.09
N ALA A 16 -14.32 -1.10 10.92
CA ALA A 16 -13.28 -1.60 10.04
C ALA A 16 -11.91 -1.61 10.74
N PHE A 17 -11.52 -0.50 11.34
CA PHE A 17 -10.28 -0.34 12.08
C PHE A 17 -10.18 -1.33 13.24
N VAL A 18 -11.21 -1.40 14.10
CA VAL A 18 -11.23 -2.32 15.24
C VAL A 18 -11.20 -3.78 14.77
N GLY A 19 -11.89 -4.12 13.67
CA GLY A 19 -11.77 -5.44 13.06
C GLY A 19 -10.34 -5.80 12.71
N LEU A 20 -9.59 -4.88 12.10
CA LEU A 20 -8.17 -5.09 11.76
C LEU A 20 -7.23 -5.05 12.98
N VAL A 21 -7.63 -4.41 14.09
CA VAL A 21 -6.92 -4.56 15.37
C VAL A 21 -6.99 -6.02 15.85
N PHE A 22 -8.15 -6.68 15.74
CA PHE A 22 -8.25 -8.08 16.13
C PHE A 22 -7.58 -9.04 15.14
N ASP A 23 -7.53 -8.71 13.85
CA ASP A 23 -6.67 -9.39 12.87
C ASP A 23 -5.20 -9.36 13.33
N GLY A 24 -4.66 -8.16 13.57
CA GLY A 24 -3.31 -7.99 14.08
C GLY A 24 -3.04 -8.71 15.41
N TYR A 25 -4.04 -8.78 16.29
CA TYR A 25 -3.95 -9.54 17.52
C TYR A 25 -3.77 -11.05 17.27
N ASP A 26 -4.62 -11.66 16.42
CA ASP A 26 -4.53 -13.10 16.06
C ASP A 26 -3.19 -13.46 15.41
N LEU A 27 -2.63 -12.57 14.60
CA LEU A 27 -1.34 -12.79 13.96
C LEU A 27 -0.20 -13.02 14.97
N VAL A 28 -0.23 -12.31 16.11
CA VAL A 28 0.90 -12.27 17.05
C VAL A 28 0.64 -13.09 18.32
N VAL A 29 -0.62 -13.30 18.70
CA VAL A 29 -0.98 -14.02 19.94
C VAL A 29 -0.38 -15.42 19.99
N TYR A 30 -0.29 -16.11 18.85
CA TYR A 30 0.33 -17.43 18.79
C TYR A 30 1.81 -17.42 19.13
N GLY A 31 2.58 -16.46 18.59
CA GLY A 31 3.99 -16.30 18.94
C GLY A 31 4.21 -15.93 20.41
N ALA A 32 3.27 -15.19 21.00
CA ALA A 32 3.31 -14.83 22.41
C ALA A 32 3.04 -16.04 23.34
N VAL A 33 2.16 -16.96 22.97
CA VAL A 33 1.87 -18.18 23.78
C VAL A 33 2.82 -19.34 23.50
N LEU A 34 3.54 -19.32 22.37
CA LEU A 34 4.42 -20.40 21.94
C LEU A 34 5.48 -20.81 22.99
N PRO A 35 6.13 -19.89 23.74
CA PRO A 35 7.01 -20.25 24.86
C PRO A 35 6.39 -21.22 25.85
N GLY A 36 5.12 -20.99 26.23
CA GLY A 36 4.37 -21.83 27.15
C GLY A 36 3.97 -23.17 26.52
N PHE A 37 3.58 -23.18 25.24
CA PHE A 37 3.26 -24.42 24.51
C PHE A 37 4.44 -25.37 24.39
N MET A 38 5.66 -24.86 24.43
CA MET A 38 6.90 -25.64 24.36
C MET A 38 7.63 -25.69 25.71
N GLY A 39 6.91 -25.52 26.82
CA GLY A 39 7.43 -25.60 28.18
C GLY A 39 7.44 -27.03 28.75
N PRO A 40 7.95 -27.22 29.98
CA PRO A 40 8.01 -28.52 30.66
C PRO A 40 6.65 -29.19 30.83
N ASP A 41 5.60 -28.39 31.03
CA ASP A 41 4.24 -28.89 31.17
C ASP A 41 3.51 -29.03 29.82
N SER A 42 4.14 -28.80 28.66
CA SER A 42 3.49 -28.73 27.33
C SER A 42 2.48 -29.84 27.03
N ALA A 43 2.78 -31.09 27.42
CA ALA A 43 1.89 -32.25 27.24
C ALA A 43 0.58 -32.16 28.07
N LYS A 44 0.51 -31.34 29.12
CA LYS A 44 -0.71 -31.14 29.91
C LYS A 44 -1.70 -30.16 29.26
N TRP A 45 -1.30 -29.38 28.25
CA TRP A 45 -2.07 -28.21 27.83
C TRP A 45 -2.86 -28.41 26.53
N ILE A 46 -2.29 -29.04 25.49
CA ILE A 46 -2.89 -29.19 24.15
C ILE A 46 -2.76 -30.61 23.54
N GLY A 47 -2.29 -31.64 24.28
CA GLY A 47 -2.45 -33.01 23.79
C GLY A 47 -1.41 -34.03 24.25
N ASP A 48 -1.49 -35.19 23.61
CA ASP A 48 -0.92 -36.49 24.02
C ASP A 48 0.61 -36.53 24.15
N HIS A 49 1.32 -35.59 23.52
CA HIS A 49 2.78 -35.49 23.52
C HIS A 49 3.29 -34.03 23.56
N ALA A 50 4.54 -33.84 23.96
CA ALA A 50 5.19 -32.52 23.96
C ALA A 50 5.25 -31.93 22.54
N LEU A 51 5.09 -30.61 22.44
CA LEU A 51 5.08 -29.91 21.16
C LEU A 51 6.49 -29.85 20.56
N THR A 52 6.70 -30.51 19.42
CA THR A 52 7.99 -30.41 18.72
C THR A 52 8.10 -29.05 18.01
N PRO A 53 9.32 -28.53 17.76
CA PRO A 53 9.47 -27.29 17.00
C PRO A 53 8.85 -27.38 15.60
N LYS A 54 8.91 -28.56 14.97
CA LYS A 54 8.29 -28.82 13.67
C LYS A 54 6.77 -28.63 13.74
N ASP A 55 6.12 -29.18 14.75
CA ASP A 55 4.68 -29.05 14.93
C ASP A 55 4.27 -27.60 15.20
N ALA A 56 5.03 -26.88 16.02
CA ALA A 56 4.83 -25.46 16.26
C ALA A 56 4.92 -24.62 14.97
N GLY A 57 5.93 -24.90 14.14
CA GLY A 57 6.06 -24.27 12.83
C GLY A 57 4.84 -24.50 11.95
N MET A 58 4.38 -25.75 11.86
CA MET A 58 3.20 -26.13 11.06
C MET A 58 1.92 -25.45 11.56
N LEU A 59 1.70 -25.40 12.88
CA LEU A 59 0.56 -24.71 13.48
C LEU A 59 0.51 -23.22 13.14
N GLY A 60 1.66 -22.54 13.19
CA GLY A 60 1.76 -21.14 12.78
C GLY A 60 1.40 -20.95 11.30
N SER A 61 1.80 -21.89 10.44
CA SER A 61 1.53 -21.85 9.01
C SER A 61 0.07 -22.12 8.64
N TYR A 62 -0.64 -22.98 9.37
CA TYR A 62 -2.05 -23.30 9.09
C TYR A 62 -2.95 -22.05 9.08
N ALA A 63 -2.75 -21.13 10.03
CA ALA A 63 -3.46 -19.86 10.05
C ALA A 63 -3.19 -19.01 8.79
N MET A 64 -1.95 -18.98 8.31
CA MET A 64 -1.56 -18.22 7.11
C MET A 64 -2.16 -18.80 5.83
N ILE A 65 -2.20 -20.13 5.71
CA ILE A 65 -2.86 -20.81 4.58
C ILE A 65 -4.35 -20.46 4.58
N GLY A 66 -5.01 -20.56 5.75
CA GLY A 66 -6.40 -20.16 5.92
C GLY A 66 -6.62 -18.70 5.51
N MET A 67 -5.78 -17.78 5.97
CA MET A 67 -5.86 -16.36 5.63
C MET A 67 -5.75 -16.12 4.13
N MET A 68 -4.82 -16.80 3.45
CA MET A 68 -4.65 -16.73 2.00
C MET A 68 -5.93 -17.12 1.27
N LEU A 69 -6.50 -18.28 1.57
CA LEU A 69 -7.72 -18.77 0.94
C LEU A 69 -8.94 -17.92 1.28
N GLY A 70 -9.06 -17.48 2.54
CA GLY A 70 -10.16 -16.63 3.00
C GLY A 70 -10.24 -15.30 2.28
N ALA A 71 -9.10 -14.64 2.05
CA ALA A 71 -9.06 -13.38 1.32
C ALA A 71 -9.46 -13.55 -0.15
N LEU A 72 -9.04 -14.64 -0.81
CA LEU A 72 -9.41 -14.94 -2.20
C LEU A 72 -10.93 -15.15 -2.34
N ILE A 73 -11.52 -15.93 -1.43
CA ILE A 73 -12.96 -16.22 -1.42
C ILE A 73 -13.76 -14.95 -1.13
N ALA A 74 -13.32 -14.12 -0.18
CA ALA A 74 -14.06 -12.95 0.26
C ALA A 74 -14.23 -11.86 -0.80
N GLY A 75 -13.28 -11.73 -1.74
CA GLY A 75 -13.45 -10.83 -2.89
C GLY A 75 -14.68 -11.23 -3.73
N THR A 76 -14.72 -12.51 -4.14
CA THR A 76 -15.82 -13.04 -4.95
C THR A 76 -17.17 -13.02 -4.21
N LEU A 77 -17.19 -13.44 -2.95
CA LEU A 77 -18.41 -13.39 -2.13
C LEU A 77 -18.86 -11.95 -1.91
N GLY A 78 -17.93 -11.02 -1.70
CA GLY A 78 -18.23 -9.61 -1.50
C GLY A 78 -18.99 -9.03 -2.68
N ASP A 79 -18.63 -9.43 -3.90
CA ASP A 79 -19.29 -8.98 -5.13
C ASP A 79 -20.68 -9.61 -5.30
N LEU A 80 -20.83 -10.87 -4.88
CA LEU A 80 -22.07 -11.64 -5.04
C LEU A 80 -23.16 -11.27 -4.02
N ILE A 81 -22.82 -11.26 -2.73
CA ILE A 81 -23.80 -11.15 -1.64
C ILE A 81 -23.76 -9.81 -0.89
N GLY A 82 -22.77 -8.96 -1.18
CA GLY A 82 -22.62 -7.61 -0.62
C GLY A 82 -21.53 -7.51 0.43
N ARG A 83 -20.88 -6.32 0.50
CA ARG A 83 -19.73 -6.04 1.38
C ARG A 83 -20.09 -6.22 2.84
N ARG A 84 -21.25 -5.71 3.26
CA ARG A 84 -21.71 -5.76 4.65
C ARG A 84 -21.85 -7.18 5.15
N LYS A 85 -22.49 -8.06 4.37
CA LYS A 85 -22.76 -9.44 4.78
C LYS A 85 -21.48 -10.24 4.94
N VAL A 86 -20.53 -10.08 4.02
CA VAL A 86 -19.25 -10.79 4.10
C VAL A 86 -18.42 -10.29 5.28
N MET A 87 -18.38 -8.98 5.54
CA MET A 87 -17.68 -8.44 6.70
C MET A 87 -18.29 -8.94 8.03
N ILE A 88 -19.61 -8.92 8.18
CA ILE A 88 -20.29 -9.44 9.39
C ILE A 88 -20.03 -10.94 9.55
N GLY A 89 -20.15 -11.71 8.46
CA GLY A 89 -19.86 -13.14 8.45
C GLY A 89 -18.42 -13.45 8.82
N ALA A 90 -17.45 -12.69 8.29
CA ALA A 90 -16.05 -12.81 8.63
C ALA A 90 -15.78 -12.51 10.11
N ILE A 91 -16.39 -11.45 10.65
CA ILE A 91 -16.28 -11.10 12.09
C ILE A 91 -16.76 -12.26 12.97
N ALA A 92 -17.96 -12.79 12.68
CA ALA A 92 -18.51 -13.92 13.42
C ALA A 92 -17.59 -15.15 13.30
N TRP A 93 -17.17 -15.48 12.07
CA TRP A 93 -16.36 -16.65 11.77
C TRP A 93 -15.02 -16.64 12.51
N PHE A 94 -14.25 -15.55 12.40
CA PHE A 94 -12.94 -15.50 13.06
C PHE A 94 -13.12 -15.51 14.59
N SER A 95 -14.14 -14.81 15.12
CA SER A 95 -14.32 -14.72 16.58
C SER A 95 -14.73 -16.07 17.18
N ILE A 96 -15.61 -16.81 16.49
CA ILE A 96 -15.95 -18.19 16.86
C ILE A 96 -14.71 -19.08 16.76
N GLY A 97 -13.95 -18.97 15.67
CA GLY A 97 -12.71 -19.71 15.49
C GLY A 97 -11.71 -19.48 16.63
N MET A 98 -11.56 -18.25 17.10
CA MET A 98 -10.73 -17.91 18.26
C MET A 98 -11.24 -18.54 19.55
N ALA A 99 -12.55 -18.48 19.81
CA ALA A 99 -13.16 -19.10 20.98
C ALA A 99 -12.98 -20.62 20.98
N VAL A 100 -13.23 -21.28 19.84
CA VAL A 100 -13.08 -22.73 19.74
C VAL A 100 -11.60 -23.16 19.79
N SER A 101 -10.69 -22.35 19.24
CA SER A 101 -9.24 -22.58 19.39
C SER A 101 -8.81 -22.56 20.86
N ALA A 102 -9.41 -21.70 21.68
CA ALA A 102 -9.15 -21.68 23.13
C ALA A 102 -9.66 -22.94 23.85
N MET A 103 -10.69 -23.59 23.31
CA MET A 103 -11.28 -24.82 23.84
C MET A 103 -10.62 -26.09 23.29
N ALA A 104 -9.63 -25.98 22.41
CA ALA A 104 -8.96 -27.14 21.85
C ALA A 104 -8.21 -27.93 22.92
N GLU A 105 -8.37 -29.26 22.89
CA GLU A 105 -7.73 -30.21 23.80
C GLU A 105 -6.68 -31.08 23.10
N SER A 106 -6.66 -31.07 21.76
CA SER A 106 -5.67 -31.79 20.95
C SER A 106 -4.97 -30.86 19.96
N LEU A 107 -3.74 -31.21 19.62
CA LEU A 107 -2.89 -30.41 18.74
C LEU A 107 -3.45 -30.32 17.33
N THR A 108 -3.98 -31.44 16.83
CA THR A 108 -4.63 -31.54 15.53
C THR A 108 -5.88 -30.67 15.49
N ALA A 109 -6.73 -30.72 16.54
CA ALA A 109 -7.92 -29.87 16.61
C ALA A 109 -7.53 -28.38 16.63
N PHE A 110 -6.52 -28.01 17.43
CA PHE A 110 -6.01 -26.64 17.47
C PHE A 110 -5.51 -26.19 16.09
N GLY A 111 -4.75 -27.02 15.37
CA GLY A 111 -4.27 -26.72 14.02
C GLY A 111 -5.38 -26.54 12.98
N ILE A 112 -6.38 -27.42 12.98
CA ILE A 112 -7.56 -27.31 12.10
C ILE A 112 -8.32 -26.02 12.40
N TRP A 113 -8.57 -25.71 13.67
CA TRP A 113 -9.25 -24.48 14.05
C TRP A 113 -8.44 -23.23 13.74
N ARG A 114 -7.11 -23.28 13.79
CA ARG A 114 -6.26 -22.16 13.33
C ARG A 114 -6.37 -21.94 11.82
N PHE A 115 -6.42 -23.00 11.02
CA PHE A 115 -6.72 -22.89 9.59
C PHE A 115 -8.12 -22.29 9.35
N ILE A 116 -9.15 -22.80 10.02
CA ILE A 116 -10.53 -22.32 9.89
C ILE A 116 -10.64 -20.85 10.32
N THR A 117 -10.01 -20.47 11.43
CA THR A 117 -9.98 -19.08 11.92
C THR A 117 -9.29 -18.18 10.90
N GLY A 118 -8.18 -18.64 10.32
CA GLY A 118 -7.47 -17.96 9.25
C GLY A 118 -8.38 -17.60 8.07
N LEU A 119 -9.29 -18.48 7.65
CA LEU A 119 -10.26 -18.18 6.58
C LEU A 119 -11.10 -16.93 6.91
N GLY A 120 -11.58 -16.84 8.16
CA GLY A 120 -12.34 -15.68 8.64
C GLY A 120 -11.51 -14.40 8.69
N VAL A 121 -10.29 -14.48 9.23
CA VAL A 121 -9.37 -13.32 9.30
C VAL A 121 -9.01 -12.81 7.91
N GLY A 122 -8.70 -13.72 6.98
CA GLY A 122 -8.41 -13.37 5.58
C GLY A 122 -9.59 -12.69 4.89
N ALA A 123 -10.80 -13.19 5.14
CA ALA A 123 -12.02 -12.60 4.62
C ALA A 123 -12.31 -11.20 5.19
N LEU A 124 -12.03 -11.01 6.48
CA LEU A 124 -12.17 -9.73 7.16
C LEU A 124 -11.23 -8.70 6.54
N ALA A 125 -9.94 -9.03 6.39
CA ALA A 125 -8.95 -8.13 5.81
C ALA A 125 -9.34 -7.67 4.39
N GLY A 126 -9.76 -8.60 3.53
CA GLY A 126 -10.15 -8.30 2.15
C GLY A 126 -11.40 -7.42 2.04
N THR A 127 -12.42 -7.67 2.85
CA THR A 127 -13.68 -6.90 2.81
C THR A 127 -13.58 -5.53 3.45
N THR A 128 -12.80 -5.42 4.51
CA THR A 128 -12.69 -4.20 5.31
C THR A 128 -12.04 -3.06 4.52
N GLY A 129 -11.01 -3.37 3.71
CA GLY A 129 -10.39 -2.38 2.83
C GLY A 129 -11.36 -1.84 1.76
N ALA A 130 -12.16 -2.72 1.15
CA ALA A 130 -13.16 -2.31 0.17
C ALA A 130 -14.26 -1.45 0.81
N MET A 131 -14.77 -1.86 1.98
CA MET A 131 -15.76 -1.10 2.73
C MET A 131 -15.26 0.31 3.10
N ALA A 132 -14.01 0.43 3.57
CA ALA A 132 -13.41 1.72 3.89
C ALA A 132 -13.31 2.64 2.66
N ALA A 133 -12.92 2.10 1.50
CA ALA A 133 -12.79 2.86 0.27
C ALA A 133 -14.13 3.31 -0.34
N GLU A 134 -15.18 2.49 -0.21
CA GLU A 134 -16.52 2.78 -0.73
C GLU A 134 -17.25 3.84 0.10
N PHE A 135 -17.04 3.88 1.42
CA PHE A 135 -17.62 4.89 2.30
C PHE A 135 -16.76 6.16 2.44
N ALA A 136 -15.51 6.14 1.98
CA ALA A 136 -14.62 7.27 2.11
C ALA A 136 -15.15 8.53 1.39
N PRO A 137 -14.88 9.73 1.94
CA PRO A 137 -15.16 10.97 1.23
C PRO A 137 -14.44 11.05 -0.12
N PRO A 138 -14.99 11.80 -1.12
CA PRO A 138 -14.31 12.05 -2.38
C PRO A 138 -12.87 12.54 -2.16
N GLY A 139 -11.91 11.94 -2.88
CA GLY A 139 -10.49 12.25 -2.76
C GLY A 139 -9.77 11.71 -1.51
N LYS A 140 -10.47 11.06 -0.57
CA LYS A 140 -9.88 10.56 0.70
C LYS A 140 -9.90 9.03 0.84
N LYS A 141 -10.12 8.29 -0.25
CA LYS A 141 -10.17 6.81 -0.26
C LYS A 141 -8.89 6.18 0.28
N ASN A 142 -7.73 6.66 -0.17
CA ASN A 142 -6.43 6.15 0.27
C ASN A 142 -6.21 6.41 1.76
N LEU A 143 -6.56 7.60 2.26
CA LEU A 143 -6.43 7.94 3.67
C LEU A 143 -7.33 7.06 4.56
N ALA A 144 -8.59 6.86 4.18
CA ALA A 144 -9.52 6.01 4.93
C ALA A 144 -9.03 4.55 4.98
N THR A 145 -8.54 4.04 3.85
CA THR A 145 -7.99 2.69 3.75
C THR A 145 -6.71 2.55 4.59
N ALA A 146 -5.77 3.49 4.48
CA ALA A 146 -4.52 3.49 5.25
C ALA A 146 -4.77 3.56 6.76
N PHE A 147 -5.68 4.44 7.21
CA PHE A 147 -6.06 4.52 8.62
C PHE A 147 -6.64 3.20 9.12
N THR A 148 -7.49 2.56 8.33
CA THR A 148 -8.09 1.26 8.66
C THR A 148 -7.02 0.18 8.84
N TYR A 149 -6.08 0.05 7.89
CA TYR A 149 -5.00 -0.94 7.95
C TYR A 149 -3.97 -0.68 9.06
N ALA A 150 -3.87 0.55 9.58
CA ALA A 150 -3.07 0.85 10.77
C ALA A 150 -3.57 0.10 12.03
N GLY A 151 -4.78 -0.48 11.99
CA GLY A 151 -5.28 -1.37 13.04
C GLY A 151 -4.42 -2.62 13.24
N ILE A 152 -3.90 -3.24 12.17
CA ILE A 152 -3.11 -4.48 12.25
C ILE A 152 -1.86 -4.33 13.15
N PRO A 153 -0.96 -3.36 12.93
CA PRO A 153 0.20 -3.21 13.79
C PRO A 153 -0.18 -2.78 15.22
N LEU A 154 -1.26 -2.02 15.41
CA LEU A 154 -1.76 -1.71 16.75
C LEU A 154 -2.23 -2.97 17.49
N GLY A 155 -2.96 -3.86 16.81
CA GLY A 155 -3.38 -5.15 17.33
C GLY A 155 -2.22 -6.07 17.70
N SER A 156 -1.20 -6.08 16.85
CA SER A 156 0.05 -6.82 17.07
C SER A 156 0.75 -6.35 18.35
N LEU A 157 0.80 -5.04 18.57
CA LEU A 157 1.39 -4.42 19.76
C LEU A 157 0.56 -4.71 21.01
N LEU A 158 -0.78 -4.63 20.91
CA LEU A 158 -1.69 -5.00 22.00
C LEU A 158 -1.60 -6.48 22.37
N SER A 159 -1.40 -7.39 21.42
CA SER A 159 -1.19 -8.82 21.69
C SER A 159 0.01 -9.05 22.60
N ALA A 160 1.17 -8.50 22.23
CA ALA A 160 2.39 -8.61 23.04
C ALA A 160 2.22 -7.96 24.42
N LEU A 161 1.59 -6.77 24.48
CA LEU A 161 1.35 -6.06 25.73
C LEU A 161 0.43 -6.86 26.67
N LEU A 162 -0.70 -7.35 26.16
CA LEU A 162 -1.64 -8.15 26.95
C LEU A 162 -1.00 -9.48 27.37
N ALA A 163 -0.14 -10.08 26.55
CA ALA A 163 0.59 -11.28 26.94
C ALA A 163 1.49 -11.05 28.15
N ILE A 164 2.18 -9.91 28.25
CA ILE A 164 3.07 -9.60 29.39
C ILE A 164 2.30 -9.58 30.71
N PHE A 165 1.09 -9.01 30.73
CA PHE A 165 0.33 -8.82 31.97
C PHE A 165 -0.68 -9.94 32.26
N LEU A 166 -1.28 -10.52 31.23
CA LEU A 166 -2.41 -11.43 31.39
C LEU A 166 -2.02 -12.90 31.19
N LEU A 167 -1.00 -13.22 30.38
CA LEU A 167 -0.60 -14.61 30.15
C LEU A 167 -0.33 -15.40 31.44
N PRO A 168 0.31 -14.83 32.49
CA PRO A 168 0.52 -15.54 33.76
C PRO A 168 -0.78 -15.77 34.57
N ILE A 169 -1.83 -14.99 34.32
CA ILE A 169 -3.07 -14.96 35.11
C ILE A 169 -4.16 -15.82 34.46
N ILE A 170 -4.40 -15.59 33.16
CA ILE A 170 -5.50 -16.22 32.42
C ILE A 170 -5.03 -17.35 31.48
N GLY A 171 -3.72 -17.56 31.40
CA GLY A 171 -3.10 -18.56 30.53
C GLY A 171 -3.32 -18.27 29.04
N TRP A 172 -2.86 -19.19 28.19
CA TRP A 172 -3.02 -19.05 26.74
C TRP A 172 -4.48 -19.13 26.28
N ARG A 173 -5.33 -19.92 26.96
CA ARG A 173 -6.76 -20.04 26.64
C ARG A 173 -7.45 -18.69 26.78
N GLY A 174 -7.16 -17.97 27.86
CA GLY A 174 -7.64 -16.61 28.07
C GLY A 174 -7.17 -15.64 26.98
N MET A 175 -5.94 -15.77 26.49
CA MET A 175 -5.43 -14.94 25.38
C MET A 175 -6.22 -15.17 24.08
N PHE A 176 -6.54 -16.41 23.73
CA PHE A 176 -7.41 -16.69 22.57
C PHE A 176 -8.86 -16.22 22.79
N LEU A 177 -9.39 -16.31 24.02
CA LEU A 177 -10.70 -15.78 24.37
C LEU A 177 -10.76 -14.25 24.26
N ILE A 178 -9.68 -13.52 24.57
CA ILE A 178 -9.58 -12.08 24.29
C ILE A 178 -9.73 -11.83 22.79
N GLY A 179 -9.09 -12.64 21.95
CA GLY A 179 -9.26 -12.58 20.49
C GLY A 179 -10.70 -12.86 20.01
N SER A 180 -11.52 -13.55 20.82
CA SER A 180 -12.94 -13.82 20.54
C SER A 180 -13.90 -12.72 21.00
N LEU A 181 -13.43 -11.70 21.73
CA LEU A 181 -14.24 -10.54 22.15
C LEU A 181 -15.05 -9.86 21.03
N PRO A 182 -14.60 -9.83 19.77
CA PRO A 182 -15.40 -9.26 18.68
C PRO A 182 -16.73 -9.98 18.48
N LEU A 183 -16.89 -11.22 18.96
CA LEU A 183 -18.17 -11.95 18.94
C LEU A 183 -19.27 -11.23 19.75
N VAL A 184 -18.90 -10.66 20.90
CA VAL A 184 -19.83 -10.01 21.84
C VAL A 184 -19.78 -8.48 21.77
N THR A 185 -18.72 -7.92 21.21
CA THR A 185 -18.54 -6.46 21.08
C THR A 185 -18.75 -5.98 19.66
N LEU A 186 -17.85 -6.34 18.74
CA LEU A 186 -17.82 -5.82 17.37
C LEU A 186 -18.97 -6.35 16.51
N LEU A 187 -19.34 -7.62 16.65
CA LEU A 187 -20.35 -8.28 15.84
C LEU A 187 -21.76 -7.67 16.04
N PRO A 188 -22.28 -7.51 17.28
CA PRO A 188 -23.55 -6.82 17.50
C PRO A 188 -23.53 -5.38 16.95
N LEU A 189 -22.43 -4.66 17.19
CA LEU A 189 -22.26 -3.30 16.67
C LEU A 189 -22.25 -3.26 15.14
N ALA A 190 -21.58 -4.20 14.48
CA ALA A 190 -21.55 -4.30 13.03
C ALA A 190 -22.93 -4.64 12.47
N ILE A 191 -23.69 -5.54 13.10
CA ILE A 191 -25.06 -5.86 12.69
C ILE A 191 -25.95 -4.62 12.75
N TRP A 192 -25.84 -3.82 13.81
CA TRP A 192 -26.69 -2.63 14.03
C TRP A 192 -26.26 -1.38 13.28
N LYS A 193 -24.95 -1.14 13.11
CA LYS A 193 -24.42 0.15 12.63
C LYS A 193 -23.80 0.11 11.25
N LEU A 194 -23.46 -1.06 10.71
CA LEU A 194 -22.84 -1.18 9.39
C LEU A 194 -23.94 -1.19 8.31
N PRO A 195 -24.08 -0.14 7.48
CA PRO A 195 -24.99 -0.16 6.33
C PRO A 195 -24.38 -0.97 5.18
N GLU A 196 -25.22 -1.36 4.22
CA GLU A 196 -24.73 -1.90 2.94
C GLU A 196 -24.15 -0.77 2.08
N SER A 197 -23.21 -1.09 1.20
CA SER A 197 -22.64 -0.10 0.30
C SER A 197 -23.66 0.39 -0.73
N VAL A 198 -23.82 1.73 -0.77
CA VAL A 198 -24.70 2.41 -1.73
C VAL A 198 -24.22 2.17 -3.17
N ALA A 199 -22.90 2.17 -3.39
CA ALA A 199 -22.29 1.89 -4.69
C ALA A 199 -22.51 0.43 -5.12
N TRP A 200 -22.32 -0.51 -4.19
CA TRP A 200 -22.60 -1.92 -4.50
C TRP A 200 -24.08 -2.17 -4.82
N LEU A 201 -25.02 -1.55 -4.10
CA LEU A 201 -26.45 -1.66 -4.42
C LEU A 201 -26.80 -1.04 -5.78
N ALA A 202 -26.23 0.13 -6.10
CA ALA A 202 -26.46 0.82 -7.36
C ALA A 202 -25.93 0.02 -8.56
N SER A 203 -24.69 -0.48 -8.47
CA SER A 203 -24.07 -1.30 -9.52
C SER A 203 -24.79 -2.63 -9.78
N ARG A 204 -25.54 -3.15 -8.81
CA ARG A 204 -26.39 -4.36 -8.95
C ARG A 204 -27.82 -4.04 -9.43
N GLY A 205 -28.11 -2.79 -9.80
CA GLY A 205 -29.43 -2.36 -10.27
C GLY A 205 -30.49 -2.26 -9.16
N ARG A 206 -30.10 -2.39 -7.89
CA ARG A 206 -31.01 -2.32 -6.72
C ARG A 206 -31.21 -0.87 -6.28
N LEU A 207 -31.71 -0.03 -7.20
CA LEU A 207 -31.77 1.43 -7.02
C LEU A 207 -32.68 1.88 -5.88
N ASP A 208 -33.79 1.18 -5.62
CA ASP A 208 -34.69 1.51 -4.51
C ASP A 208 -34.04 1.29 -3.15
N GLU A 209 -33.25 0.22 -3.02
CA GLU A 209 -32.48 -0.06 -1.81
C GLU A 209 -31.32 0.91 -1.67
N ALA A 210 -30.61 1.21 -2.76
CA ALA A 210 -29.55 2.21 -2.78
C ALA A 210 -30.07 3.58 -2.34
N ARG A 211 -31.28 3.97 -2.77
CA ARG A 211 -31.95 5.22 -2.37
C ARG A 211 -32.31 5.23 -0.89
N LYS A 212 -32.93 4.16 -0.38
CA LYS A 212 -33.22 4.01 1.06
C LYS A 212 -31.96 4.11 1.91
N VAL A 213 -30.91 3.40 1.54
CA VAL A 213 -29.63 3.43 2.29
C VAL A 213 -28.96 4.78 2.16
N SER A 214 -28.99 5.42 1.00
CA SER A 214 -28.51 6.80 0.78
C SER A 214 -29.24 7.81 1.68
N GLU A 215 -30.56 7.71 1.82
CA GLU A 215 -31.37 8.57 2.69
C GLU A 215 -31.07 8.34 4.19
N GLN A 216 -30.87 7.07 4.58
CA GLN A 216 -30.52 6.70 5.96
C GLN A 216 -29.10 7.15 6.35
N THR A 217 -28.12 6.94 5.47
CA THR A 217 -26.70 7.18 5.73
C THR A 217 -26.25 8.59 5.35
N GLY A 218 -26.95 9.25 4.41
CA GLY A 218 -26.52 10.50 3.79
C GLY A 218 -25.36 10.35 2.80
N VAL A 219 -24.99 9.12 2.41
CA VAL A 219 -23.98 8.85 1.38
C VAL A 219 -24.63 8.93 0.00
N PRO A 220 -24.15 9.80 -0.91
CA PRO A 220 -24.78 9.98 -2.21
C PRO A 220 -24.62 8.75 -3.12
N ILE A 221 -25.61 8.50 -3.97
CA ILE A 221 -25.54 7.47 -5.02
C ILE A 221 -24.56 7.95 -6.09
N PRO A 222 -23.51 7.18 -6.44
CA PRO A 222 -22.58 7.56 -7.50
C PRO A 222 -23.28 7.60 -8.87
N GLU A 223 -23.33 8.77 -9.52
CA GLU A 223 -23.93 8.94 -10.86
C GLU A 223 -23.22 8.11 -11.94
N THR A 224 -21.94 7.80 -11.75
CA THR A 224 -21.11 7.02 -12.68
C THR A 224 -21.51 5.54 -12.77
N GLU A 225 -22.25 4.99 -11.81
CA GLU A 225 -22.64 3.56 -11.81
C GLU A 225 -24.02 3.32 -12.43
N ILE A 226 -24.79 4.38 -12.75
CA ILE A 226 -26.10 4.28 -13.40
C ILE A 226 -25.97 3.96 -14.91
N LYS A 227 -24.74 3.95 -15.47
CA LYS A 227 -24.46 3.55 -16.85
C LYS A 227 -23.52 2.33 -16.93
N PRO A 228 -23.99 1.11 -16.68
CA PRO A 228 -23.13 -0.08 -16.69
C PRO A 228 -22.58 -0.46 -18.08
N GLN A 229 -23.21 -0.01 -19.16
CA GLN A 229 -22.98 -0.59 -20.49
C GLN A 229 -21.90 0.09 -21.35
N GLN A 230 -21.48 1.32 -21.02
CA GLN A 230 -20.48 2.05 -21.82
C GLN A 230 -19.05 1.97 -21.24
N SER A 231 -18.91 1.77 -19.92
CA SER A 231 -17.58 1.71 -19.26
C SER A 231 -16.87 0.36 -19.47
N ALA A 232 -17.63 -0.75 -19.53
CA ALA A 232 -17.07 -2.07 -19.79
C ALA A 232 -16.52 -2.21 -21.23
N ALA A 233 -17.16 -1.56 -22.20
CA ALA A 233 -16.69 -1.53 -23.59
C ALA A 233 -15.43 -0.66 -23.78
N ALA A 234 -15.29 0.43 -22.99
CA ALA A 234 -14.08 1.25 -22.98
C ALA A 234 -12.90 0.55 -22.27
N SER A 235 -13.18 -0.27 -21.25
CA SER A 235 -12.17 -1.13 -20.60
C SER A 235 -11.73 -2.31 -21.49
N ALA A 236 -12.56 -2.74 -22.44
CA ALA A 236 -12.25 -3.83 -23.36
C ALA A 236 -11.33 -3.40 -24.52
N ALA A 237 -11.15 -2.09 -24.73
CA ALA A 237 -10.33 -1.56 -25.83
C ALA A 237 -8.81 -1.69 -25.60
N ASP A 238 -8.37 -1.98 -24.37
CA ASP A 238 -6.98 -2.29 -24.04
C ASP A 238 -6.87 -3.79 -23.74
N ALA A 239 -6.56 -4.61 -24.75
CA ALA A 239 -6.44 -6.07 -24.64
C ALA A 239 -5.36 -6.57 -23.64
N ARG A 240 -4.70 -5.67 -22.90
CA ARG A 240 -3.66 -5.94 -21.90
C ARG A 240 -3.89 -5.19 -20.57
N ALA A 241 -5.14 -5.05 -20.14
CA ALA A 241 -5.48 -4.53 -18.81
C ALA A 241 -5.57 -5.64 -17.75
N GLY A 242 -5.48 -5.25 -16.46
CA GLY A 242 -5.66 -6.14 -15.31
C GLY A 242 -4.64 -7.29 -15.21
N TRP A 243 -5.12 -8.48 -14.85
CA TRP A 243 -4.29 -9.68 -14.70
C TRP A 243 -3.59 -10.10 -16.00
N ALA A 244 -4.26 -9.93 -17.15
CA ALA A 244 -3.68 -10.23 -18.46
C ALA A 244 -2.50 -9.31 -18.76
N GLY A 245 -2.61 -8.00 -18.47
CA GLY A 245 -1.51 -7.05 -18.60
C GLY A 245 -0.34 -7.34 -17.67
N LEU A 246 -0.61 -7.76 -16.44
CA LEU A 246 0.41 -8.09 -15.44
C LEU A 246 1.31 -9.22 -15.93
N PHE A 247 0.74 -10.35 -16.38
CA PHE A 247 1.50 -11.52 -16.78
C PHE A 247 2.00 -11.51 -18.23
N THR A 248 1.57 -10.55 -19.06
CA THR A 248 2.09 -10.41 -20.43
C THR A 248 3.14 -9.30 -20.56
N VAL A 249 2.93 -8.15 -19.93
CA VAL A 249 3.81 -6.97 -20.06
C VAL A 249 4.77 -6.85 -18.88
N TYR A 250 4.32 -7.21 -17.68
CA TYR A 250 5.05 -7.03 -16.43
C TYR A 250 5.45 -8.34 -15.74
N LEU A 251 5.54 -9.45 -16.47
CA LEU A 251 5.79 -10.77 -15.90
C LEU A 251 7.03 -10.80 -14.98
N VAL A 252 8.17 -10.29 -15.48
CA VAL A 252 9.42 -10.28 -14.73
C VAL A 252 9.33 -9.40 -13.47
N PRO A 253 8.91 -8.11 -13.54
CA PRO A 253 8.65 -7.32 -12.34
C PRO A 253 7.64 -7.95 -11.38
N ALA A 254 6.58 -8.59 -11.88
CA ALA A 254 5.59 -9.27 -11.04
C ALA A 254 6.21 -10.40 -10.23
N ILE A 255 7.05 -11.23 -10.86
CA ILE A 255 7.77 -12.31 -10.16
C ILE A 255 8.76 -11.73 -9.15
N VAL A 256 9.58 -10.76 -9.54
CA VAL A 256 10.61 -10.18 -8.66
C VAL A 256 9.98 -9.47 -7.46
N ILE A 257 9.01 -8.59 -7.67
CA ILE A 257 8.29 -7.88 -6.59
C ILE A 257 7.53 -8.88 -5.70
N GLY A 258 6.98 -9.94 -6.28
CA GLY A 258 6.40 -11.06 -5.53
C GLY A 258 7.41 -11.69 -4.57
N PHE A 259 8.60 -12.07 -5.06
CA PHE A 259 9.65 -12.64 -4.21
C PHE A 259 10.18 -11.65 -3.16
N VAL A 260 10.33 -10.36 -3.51
CA VAL A 260 10.66 -9.31 -2.53
C VAL A 260 9.66 -9.33 -1.37
N SER A 261 8.35 -9.35 -1.68
CA SER A 261 7.31 -9.45 -0.66
C SER A 261 7.34 -10.78 0.10
N ALA A 262 7.64 -11.90 -0.57
CA ALA A 262 7.68 -13.21 0.06
C ALA A 262 8.83 -13.34 1.06
N PHE A 263 10.05 -12.90 0.71
CA PHE A 263 11.17 -12.91 1.64
C PHE A 263 10.97 -11.95 2.82
N CYS A 264 10.36 -10.79 2.59
CA CYS A 264 10.04 -9.88 3.69
C CYS A 264 9.00 -10.48 4.64
N LEU A 265 7.89 -11.04 4.12
CA LEU A 265 6.88 -11.69 4.96
C LEU A 265 7.43 -12.94 5.66
N LEU A 266 8.33 -13.70 5.03
CA LEU A 266 9.03 -14.80 5.69
C LEU A 266 9.75 -14.31 6.95
N LEU A 267 10.50 -13.21 6.86
CA LEU A 267 11.17 -12.60 8.01
C LEU A 267 10.16 -12.13 9.07
N VAL A 268 9.11 -11.42 8.66
CA VAL A 268 8.06 -10.89 9.55
C VAL A 268 7.44 -12.01 10.37
N TYR A 269 6.97 -13.07 9.71
CA TYR A 269 6.25 -14.15 10.38
C TYR A 269 7.17 -15.13 11.12
N SER A 270 8.40 -15.35 10.63
CA SER A 270 9.41 -16.10 11.37
C SER A 270 9.74 -15.42 12.70
N LEU A 271 10.00 -14.11 12.69
CA LEU A 271 10.30 -13.34 13.90
C LEU A 271 9.10 -13.24 14.83
N ASN A 272 7.92 -12.87 14.33
CA ASN A 272 6.74 -12.75 15.21
C ASN A 272 6.37 -14.08 15.89
N THR A 273 6.62 -15.21 15.23
CA THR A 273 6.33 -16.53 15.80
C THR A 273 7.40 -16.99 16.78
N TRP A 274 8.67 -16.89 16.41
CA TRP A 274 9.76 -17.57 17.12
C TRP A 274 10.59 -16.68 18.04
N LEU A 275 10.58 -15.36 17.86
CA LEU A 275 11.42 -14.44 18.62
C LEU A 275 11.26 -14.58 20.14
N PRO A 276 10.02 -14.65 20.72
CA PRO A 276 9.87 -14.83 22.15
C PRO A 276 10.45 -16.16 22.64
N LYS A 277 10.22 -17.26 21.92
CA LYS A 277 10.71 -18.59 22.32
C LYS A 277 12.24 -18.66 22.28
N ILE A 278 12.83 -18.13 21.21
CA ILE A 278 14.28 -18.14 20.99
C ILE A 278 15.00 -17.31 22.05
N MET A 279 14.40 -16.20 22.50
CA MET A 279 15.00 -15.27 23.47
C MET A 279 14.60 -15.56 24.93
N LEU A 280 13.70 -16.52 25.15
CA LEU A 280 13.25 -16.92 26.49
C LEU A 280 14.40 -17.28 27.44
N PRO A 281 15.45 -18.04 27.03
CA PRO A 281 16.58 -18.38 27.91
C PRO A 281 17.36 -17.17 28.42
N ILE A 282 17.34 -16.06 27.69
CA ILE A 282 18.17 -14.88 27.94
C ILE A 282 17.38 -13.83 28.71
N MET A 283 16.14 -13.57 28.28
CA MET A 283 15.35 -12.44 28.77
C MET A 283 14.20 -12.86 29.70
N GLY A 284 13.97 -14.15 29.86
CA GLY A 284 12.84 -14.69 30.61
C GLY A 284 11.51 -14.39 29.92
N GLN A 285 10.40 -14.75 30.56
CA GLN A 285 9.07 -14.66 29.94
C GLN A 285 8.70 -13.21 29.58
N ASN A 286 8.76 -12.29 30.55
CA ASN A 286 8.35 -10.90 30.30
C ASN A 286 9.30 -10.17 29.34
N GLY A 287 10.61 -10.41 29.45
CA GLY A 287 11.59 -9.77 28.58
C GLY A 287 11.52 -10.27 27.13
N SER A 288 11.28 -11.56 26.92
CA SER A 288 11.11 -12.12 25.58
C SER A 288 9.82 -11.65 24.88
N LEU A 289 8.73 -11.46 25.64
CA LEU A 289 7.51 -10.83 25.12
C LEU A 289 7.71 -9.33 24.85
N ALA A 290 8.52 -8.63 25.66
CA ALA A 290 8.87 -7.24 25.41
C ALA A 290 9.63 -7.06 24.08
N LEU A 291 10.42 -8.05 23.64
CA LEU A 291 11.03 -8.02 22.30
C LEU A 291 9.98 -8.01 21.18
N LEU A 292 8.89 -8.75 21.34
CA LEU A 292 7.80 -8.78 20.36
C LEU A 292 7.06 -7.44 20.31
N LEU A 293 6.87 -6.81 21.47
CA LEU A 293 6.32 -5.46 21.61
C LEU A 293 7.21 -4.44 20.87
N VAL A 294 8.52 -4.48 21.14
CA VAL A 294 9.51 -3.56 20.55
C VAL A 294 9.68 -3.78 19.05
N LEU A 295 9.65 -5.03 18.58
CA LEU A 295 9.66 -5.37 17.16
C LEU A 295 8.48 -4.71 16.43
N ASN A 296 7.26 -4.85 16.98
CA ASN A 296 6.06 -4.28 16.37
C ASN A 296 6.00 -2.75 16.50
N ALA A 297 6.51 -2.17 17.59
CA ALA A 297 6.67 -0.72 17.71
C ALA A 297 7.64 -0.16 16.64
N GLY A 298 8.77 -0.84 16.42
CA GLY A 298 9.71 -0.52 15.35
C GLY A 298 9.07 -0.60 13.95
N ALA A 299 8.21 -1.60 13.73
CA ALA A 299 7.44 -1.73 12.49
C ALA A 299 6.49 -0.56 12.23
N MET A 300 5.80 -0.08 13.28
CA MET A 300 4.92 1.09 13.18
C MET A 300 5.70 2.35 12.80
N VAL A 301 6.82 2.60 13.48
CA VAL A 301 7.70 3.74 13.17
C VAL A 301 8.25 3.63 11.75
N GLY A 302 8.72 2.44 11.36
CA GLY A 302 9.22 2.16 10.02
C GLY A 302 8.19 2.39 8.93
N THR A 303 6.93 2.02 9.17
CA THR A 303 5.84 2.27 8.23
C THR A 303 5.57 3.77 8.07
N LEU A 304 5.39 4.49 9.18
CA LEU A 304 5.04 5.92 9.17
C LEU A 304 6.17 6.80 8.61
N TYR A 305 7.39 6.58 9.06
CA TYR A 305 8.54 7.35 8.61
C TYR A 305 8.98 6.92 7.20
N GLY A 306 9.03 5.61 6.96
CA GLY A 306 9.42 5.05 5.67
C GLY A 306 8.47 5.47 4.55
N SER A 307 7.16 5.59 4.80
CA SER A 307 6.22 6.06 3.79
C SER A 307 6.48 7.51 3.40
N THR A 308 6.72 8.40 4.38
CA THR A 308 7.04 9.81 4.08
C THR A 308 8.36 9.95 3.33
N LEU A 309 9.34 9.08 3.62
CA LEU A 309 10.62 9.09 2.92
C LEU A 309 10.50 8.53 1.50
N ALA A 310 9.66 7.51 1.31
CA ALA A 310 9.33 6.92 0.01
C ALA A 310 8.45 7.84 -0.87
N ASP A 311 7.71 8.78 -0.27
CA ASP A 311 7.00 9.81 -1.03
C ASP A 311 7.96 10.91 -1.53
N LYS A 312 9.03 11.22 -0.75
CA LYS A 312 10.04 12.24 -1.10
C LYS A 312 11.15 11.72 -2.01
N HIS A 313 11.46 10.43 -1.93
CA HIS A 313 12.55 9.78 -2.68
C HIS A 313 11.99 8.60 -3.49
N SER A 314 12.84 7.90 -4.25
CA SER A 314 12.39 6.71 -4.99
C SER A 314 11.91 5.60 -4.02
N PRO A 315 10.67 5.08 -4.15
CA PRO A 315 10.15 4.00 -3.31
C PRO A 315 11.03 2.75 -3.31
N GLN A 316 11.62 2.42 -4.46
CA GLN A 316 12.52 1.26 -4.61
C GLN A 316 13.78 1.41 -3.74
N ARG A 317 14.36 2.62 -3.67
CA ARG A 317 15.56 2.89 -2.85
C ARG A 317 15.24 2.79 -1.36
N ILE A 318 14.06 3.24 -0.93
CA ILE A 318 13.67 3.18 0.48
C ILE A 318 13.36 1.74 0.90
N VAL A 319 12.72 0.94 0.05
CA VAL A 319 12.56 -0.50 0.31
C VAL A 319 13.91 -1.21 0.41
N ALA A 320 14.84 -0.93 -0.50
CA ALA A 320 16.20 -1.48 -0.45
C ALA A 320 16.92 -1.07 0.84
N LEU A 321 16.83 0.20 1.24
CA LEU A 321 17.39 0.68 2.50
C LEU A 321 16.77 -0.05 3.71
N GLY A 322 15.46 -0.31 3.68
CA GLY A 322 14.76 -1.08 4.71
C GLY A 322 15.35 -2.48 4.90
N PHE A 323 15.55 -3.22 3.81
CA PHE A 323 16.22 -4.53 3.85
C PHE A 323 17.67 -4.47 4.31
N LEU A 324 18.42 -3.44 3.90
CA LEU A 324 19.80 -3.25 4.33
C LEU A 324 19.87 -3.00 5.84
N VAL A 325 19.04 -2.08 6.34
CA VAL A 325 18.92 -1.77 7.77
C VAL A 325 18.48 -3.01 8.56
N GLY A 326 17.51 -3.76 8.06
CA GLY A 326 17.09 -5.03 8.64
C GLY A 326 18.22 -6.06 8.71
N ALA A 327 18.99 -6.21 7.64
CA ALA A 327 20.13 -7.14 7.58
C ALA A 327 21.22 -6.76 8.59
N LEU A 328 21.59 -5.47 8.66
CA LEU A 328 22.59 -4.97 9.59
C LEU A 328 22.12 -5.10 11.04
N ALA A 329 20.84 -4.83 11.33
CA ALA A 329 20.27 -4.98 12.66
C ALA A 329 20.25 -6.44 13.12
N MET A 330 19.84 -7.37 12.25
CA MET A 330 19.91 -8.81 12.54
C MET A 330 21.36 -9.28 12.72
N GLY A 331 22.30 -8.80 11.89
CA GLY A 331 23.72 -9.07 12.07
C GLY A 331 24.26 -8.55 13.41
N ALA A 332 23.83 -7.36 13.84
CA ALA A 332 24.17 -6.81 15.15
C ALA A 332 23.58 -7.65 16.30
N ILE A 333 22.33 -8.12 16.18
CA ILE A 333 21.74 -9.07 17.15
C ILE A 333 22.58 -10.34 17.20
N GLY A 334 23.01 -10.87 16.06
CA GLY A 334 23.88 -12.04 15.99
C GLY A 334 25.22 -11.84 16.70
N LEU A 335 25.87 -10.68 16.50
CA LEU A 335 27.10 -10.33 17.20
C LEU A 335 26.90 -10.20 18.72
N ILE A 336 25.82 -9.54 19.15
CA ILE A 336 25.48 -9.44 20.57
C ILE A 336 25.21 -10.83 21.14
N ALA A 337 24.45 -11.66 20.44
CA ALA A 337 24.14 -13.03 20.83
C ALA A 337 25.39 -13.92 20.94
N ALA A 338 26.44 -13.67 20.14
CA ALA A 338 27.71 -14.39 20.23
C ALA A 338 28.49 -14.06 21.53
N THR A 339 28.21 -12.93 22.17
CA THR A 339 28.82 -12.55 23.46
C THR A 339 28.09 -13.14 24.67
N ILE A 340 26.92 -13.75 24.46
CA ILE A 340 26.11 -14.35 25.51
C ILE A 340 26.34 -15.85 25.46
N ASP A 341 26.91 -16.41 26.51
CA ASP A 341 26.98 -17.86 26.68
C ASP A 341 25.56 -18.36 26.97
N VAL A 342 24.86 -18.81 25.94
CA VAL A 342 23.51 -19.36 26.06
C VAL A 342 23.68 -20.80 26.53
N PRO A 343 23.23 -21.16 27.74
CA PRO A 343 23.28 -22.55 28.17
C PRO A 343 22.61 -23.40 27.10
N ALA A 344 23.35 -24.37 26.54
CA ALA A 344 22.88 -25.26 25.49
C ALA A 344 21.49 -25.76 25.87
N VAL A 345 20.49 -25.37 25.07
CA VAL A 345 19.05 -25.55 25.26
C VAL A 345 18.72 -26.46 26.43
N ALA A 346 18.29 -25.86 27.55
CA ALA A 346 17.77 -26.56 28.70
C ALA A 346 16.99 -27.79 28.24
N LYS A 347 17.46 -28.98 28.63
CA LYS A 347 16.73 -30.22 28.39
C LYS A 347 15.32 -30.02 28.94
N ALA A 348 14.32 -30.56 28.25
CA ALA A 348 12.94 -30.47 28.69
C ALA A 348 12.82 -30.89 30.17
N GLY A 349 12.54 -29.94 31.07
CA GLY A 349 12.44 -30.18 32.52
C GLY A 349 13.41 -29.41 33.41
N GLU A 350 14.48 -28.78 32.89
CA GLU A 350 15.39 -27.97 33.72
C GLU A 350 14.92 -26.52 33.89
N VAL A 351 15.06 -26.00 35.11
CA VAL A 351 14.78 -24.59 35.44
C VAL A 351 15.74 -23.72 34.65
N GLN A 352 15.21 -22.93 33.72
CA GLN A 352 15.95 -22.02 32.87
C GLN A 352 16.71 -21.01 33.75
N GLN A 353 18.01 -21.21 33.99
CA GLN A 353 18.86 -20.17 34.58
C GLN A 353 18.94 -19.03 33.57
N LEU A 354 18.47 -17.85 33.99
CA LEU A 354 18.56 -16.63 33.20
C LEU A 354 20.04 -16.32 33.00
N ALA A 355 20.48 -16.13 31.75
CA ALA A 355 21.84 -15.67 31.50
C ALA A 355 22.04 -14.32 32.24
N ASN A 356 23.16 -14.16 32.96
CA ASN A 356 23.52 -12.89 33.59
C ASN A 356 23.93 -11.89 32.51
N VAL A 357 22.95 -11.19 31.93
CA VAL A 357 23.16 -10.19 30.88
C VAL A 357 23.17 -8.79 31.48
N SER A 358 24.17 -7.99 31.13
CA SER A 358 24.25 -6.60 31.60
C SER A 358 23.11 -5.74 31.03
N VAL A 359 22.70 -4.71 31.78
CA VAL A 359 21.64 -3.77 31.38
C VAL A 359 21.94 -3.12 30.02
N LEU A 360 23.22 -2.84 29.75
CA LEU A 360 23.68 -2.26 28.49
C LEU A 360 23.40 -3.21 27.31
N VAL A 361 23.68 -4.50 27.46
CA VAL A 361 23.42 -5.50 26.41
C VAL A 361 21.92 -5.66 26.16
N VAL A 362 21.10 -5.65 27.22
CA VAL A 362 19.63 -5.66 27.07
C VAL A 362 19.13 -4.42 26.31
N GLY A 363 19.66 -3.24 26.61
CA GLY A 363 19.33 -2.01 25.89
C GLY A 363 19.71 -2.07 24.40
N LEU A 364 20.89 -2.59 24.07
CA LEU A 364 21.32 -2.80 22.69
C LEU A 364 20.46 -3.83 21.95
N LEU A 365 20.07 -4.93 22.60
CA LEU A 365 19.15 -5.91 22.03
C LEU A 365 17.78 -5.30 21.72
N LEU A 366 17.20 -4.53 22.65
CA LEU A 366 15.92 -3.85 22.42
C LEU A 366 16.02 -2.87 21.25
N LEU A 367 17.09 -2.07 21.19
CA LEU A 367 17.32 -1.12 20.10
C LEU A 367 17.43 -1.83 18.74
N THR A 368 18.27 -2.87 18.66
CA THR A 368 18.48 -3.62 17.41
C THR A 368 17.22 -4.39 16.97
N ILE A 369 16.41 -4.88 17.91
CA ILE A 369 15.11 -5.49 17.62
C ILE A 369 14.10 -4.46 17.11
N ALA A 370 14.08 -3.24 17.67
CA ALA A 370 13.24 -2.16 17.14
C ALA A 370 13.62 -1.83 15.68
N ILE A 371 14.92 -1.72 15.39
CA ILE A 371 15.44 -1.47 14.05
C ILE A 371 15.12 -2.64 13.11
N THR A 372 15.17 -3.88 13.61
CA THR A 372 14.76 -5.07 12.86
C THR A 372 13.27 -5.01 12.49
N GLY A 373 12.41 -4.54 13.39
CA GLY A 373 10.99 -4.33 13.12
C GLY A 373 10.73 -3.30 12.01
N LEU A 374 11.51 -2.21 12.01
CA LEU A 374 11.50 -1.21 10.94
C LEU A 374 11.93 -1.82 9.60
N GLY A 375 13.04 -2.58 9.59
CA GLY A 375 13.61 -3.20 8.39
C GLY A 375 12.83 -4.40 7.84
N THR A 376 11.89 -4.96 8.61
CA THR A 376 11.05 -6.09 8.20
C THR A 376 9.61 -5.64 8.00
N SER A 377 8.77 -5.71 9.02
CA SER A 377 7.34 -5.37 8.94
C SER A 377 7.08 -3.95 8.44
N GLY A 378 7.92 -2.98 8.82
CA GLY A 378 7.84 -1.62 8.28
C GLY A 378 8.11 -1.57 6.77
N THR A 379 9.11 -2.31 6.32
CA THR A 379 9.49 -2.43 4.89
C THR A 379 8.42 -3.16 4.09
N GLN A 380 7.72 -4.13 4.67
CA GLN A 380 6.61 -4.83 4.01
C GLN A 380 5.51 -3.86 3.54
N THR A 381 5.15 -2.87 4.36
CA THR A 381 4.16 -1.87 3.96
C THR A 381 4.64 -1.04 2.78
N LEU A 382 5.94 -0.71 2.75
CA LEU A 382 6.56 0.03 1.65
C LEU A 382 6.61 -0.77 0.36
N ILE A 383 6.73 -2.11 0.42
CA ILE A 383 6.68 -2.99 -0.76
C ILE A 383 5.32 -2.89 -1.45
N TYR A 384 4.22 -2.81 -0.70
CA TYR A 384 2.90 -2.58 -1.28
C TYR A 384 2.79 -1.19 -1.95
N GLY A 385 3.36 -0.16 -1.33
CA GLY A 385 3.48 1.18 -1.93
C GLY A 385 4.32 1.19 -3.20
N LEU A 386 5.45 0.47 -3.21
CA LEU A 386 6.30 0.28 -4.37
C LEU A 386 5.53 -0.38 -5.52
N ALA A 387 4.78 -1.46 -5.25
CA ALA A 387 3.94 -2.09 -6.26
C ALA A 387 2.90 -1.11 -6.82
N ALA A 388 2.22 -0.35 -5.96
CA ALA A 388 1.22 0.63 -6.38
C ALA A 388 1.81 1.73 -7.29
N ASN A 389 3.04 2.16 -7.02
CA ASN A 389 3.75 3.19 -7.80
C ASN A 389 4.44 2.65 -9.05
N TYR A 390 4.82 1.36 -9.07
CA TYR A 390 5.51 0.74 -10.21
C TYR A 390 4.55 0.41 -11.36
N TYR A 391 3.36 -0.11 -11.04
CA TYR A 391 2.40 -0.55 -12.05
C TYR A 391 1.52 0.60 -12.57
N ARG A 392 1.33 0.65 -13.90
CA ARG A 392 0.42 1.59 -14.58
C ARG A 392 -1.03 1.37 -14.15
N THR A 393 -1.86 2.41 -14.22
CA THR A 393 -3.25 2.41 -13.73
C THR A 393 -4.09 1.24 -14.27
N ASN A 394 -3.90 0.85 -15.53
CA ASN A 394 -4.62 -0.27 -16.16
C ASN A 394 -4.26 -1.66 -15.59
N VAL A 395 -3.11 -1.81 -14.92
CA VAL A 395 -2.65 -3.07 -14.28
C VAL A 395 -2.38 -2.94 -12.78
N ARG A 396 -2.44 -1.72 -12.21
CA ARG A 396 -2.05 -1.39 -10.83
C ARG A 396 -2.77 -2.24 -9.79
N GLY A 397 -4.09 -2.38 -9.92
CA GLY A 397 -4.89 -3.20 -9.01
C GLY A 397 -4.44 -4.65 -8.98
N ALA A 398 -4.20 -5.26 -10.14
CA ALA A 398 -3.72 -6.63 -10.26
C ALA A 398 -2.30 -6.79 -9.70
N GLY A 399 -1.40 -5.83 -9.97
CA GLY A 399 -0.02 -5.89 -9.48
C GLY A 399 0.11 -5.75 -7.95
N VAL A 400 -0.69 -4.87 -7.33
CA VAL A 400 -0.75 -4.76 -5.86
C VAL A 400 -1.36 -6.03 -5.25
N ALA A 401 -2.45 -6.55 -5.84
CA ALA A 401 -3.07 -7.79 -5.39
C ALA A 401 -2.13 -9.01 -5.51
N TRP A 402 -1.38 -9.11 -6.61
CA TRP A 402 -0.36 -10.14 -6.81
C TRP A 402 0.75 -10.05 -5.76
N THR A 403 1.25 -8.85 -5.50
CA THR A 403 2.30 -8.62 -4.49
C THR A 403 1.84 -9.10 -3.11
N ALA A 404 0.60 -8.75 -2.72
CA ALA A 404 0.02 -9.21 -1.47
C ALA A 404 -0.22 -10.72 -1.42
N ALA A 405 -0.77 -11.32 -2.48
CA ALA A 405 -1.09 -12.74 -2.52
C ALA A 405 0.16 -13.63 -2.59
N PHE A 406 1.09 -13.33 -3.50
CA PHE A 406 2.34 -14.07 -3.65
C PHE A 406 3.22 -13.90 -2.40
N GLY A 407 3.23 -12.71 -1.79
CA GLY A 407 3.92 -12.46 -0.54
C GLY A 407 3.49 -13.41 0.59
N ARG A 408 2.21 -13.82 0.64
CA ARG A 408 1.71 -14.74 1.68
C ARG A 408 2.35 -16.12 1.65
N ILE A 409 2.94 -16.53 0.53
CA ILE A 409 3.79 -17.73 0.47
C ILE A 409 4.91 -17.61 1.51
N GLY A 410 5.55 -16.44 1.59
CA GLY A 410 6.52 -16.11 2.63
C GLY A 410 5.98 -16.26 4.05
N GLY A 411 4.76 -15.79 4.30
CA GLY A 411 4.12 -15.94 5.60
C GLY A 411 3.77 -17.38 5.96
N ILE A 412 3.40 -18.20 4.99
CA ILE A 412 3.19 -19.65 5.19
C ILE A 412 4.51 -20.33 5.55
N PHE A 413 5.60 -20.03 4.85
CA PHE A 413 6.90 -20.65 5.12
C PHE A 413 7.64 -20.05 6.32
N GLY A 414 7.33 -18.83 6.75
CA GLY A 414 7.99 -18.13 7.86
C GLY A 414 8.03 -18.94 9.17
N PRO A 415 6.89 -19.39 9.72
CA PRO A 415 6.86 -20.22 10.93
C PRO A 415 7.59 -21.56 10.77
N ILE A 416 7.47 -22.23 9.62
CA ILE A 416 8.20 -23.48 9.31
C ILE A 416 9.70 -23.24 9.26
N PHE A 417 10.12 -22.13 8.64
CA PHE A 417 11.53 -21.78 8.53
C PHE A 417 12.12 -21.39 9.89
N GLY A 418 11.39 -20.63 10.71
CA GLY A 418 11.78 -20.33 12.08
C GLY A 418 11.92 -21.60 12.93
N ALA A 419 11.04 -22.59 12.74
CA ALA A 419 11.16 -23.91 13.39
C ALA A 419 12.44 -24.63 12.97
N PHE A 420 12.73 -24.64 11.67
CA PHE A 420 13.95 -25.23 11.14
C PHE A 420 15.19 -24.56 11.74
N LEU A 421 15.24 -23.22 11.82
CA LEU A 421 16.35 -22.50 12.44
C LEU A 421 16.49 -22.83 13.93
N ALA A 422 15.38 -22.86 14.66
CA ALA A 422 15.37 -23.16 16.09
C ALA A 422 15.88 -24.59 16.41
N VAL A 423 15.65 -25.55 15.51
CA VAL A 423 16.17 -26.92 15.62
C VAL A 423 17.63 -27.01 15.17
N LYS A 424 17.94 -26.47 13.99
CA LYS A 424 19.24 -26.64 13.33
C LYS A 424 20.36 -25.92 14.08
N PHE A 425 20.05 -24.75 14.63
CA PHE A 425 20.98 -23.88 15.35
C PHE A 425 20.60 -23.79 16.83
N ALA A 426 20.07 -24.88 17.39
CA ALA A 426 19.75 -24.97 18.81
C ALA A 426 21.00 -24.66 19.66
N GLY A 427 20.93 -23.60 20.48
CA GLY A 427 22.07 -23.12 21.28
C GLY A 427 23.02 -22.16 20.56
N GLU A 428 22.93 -22.04 19.24
CA GLU A 428 23.72 -21.10 18.43
C GLU A 428 22.86 -19.91 18.00
N LEU A 429 22.49 -19.08 18.97
CA LEU A 429 21.59 -17.96 18.74
C LEU A 429 22.08 -17.00 17.64
N HIS A 430 23.39 -16.76 17.58
CA HIS A 430 24.02 -15.91 16.58
C HIS A 430 23.77 -16.41 15.14
N SER A 431 23.87 -17.72 14.90
CA SER A 431 23.66 -18.35 13.60
C SER A 431 22.24 -18.12 13.08
N ILE A 432 21.23 -18.16 13.95
CA ILE A 432 19.83 -17.88 13.59
C ILE A 432 19.69 -16.48 13.00
N PHE A 433 20.22 -15.46 13.68
CA PHE A 433 20.09 -14.07 13.21
C PHE A 433 20.96 -13.76 12.00
N TYR A 434 22.12 -14.42 11.84
CA TYR A 434 22.91 -14.30 10.61
C TYR A 434 22.18 -14.86 9.40
N VAL A 435 21.51 -16.01 9.53
CA VAL A 435 20.71 -16.58 8.44
C VAL A 435 19.52 -15.67 8.09
N LEU A 436 18.81 -15.14 9.09
CA LEU A 436 17.73 -14.17 8.86
C LEU A 436 18.25 -12.88 8.21
N GLY A 437 19.41 -12.37 8.64
CA GLY A 437 20.08 -11.24 8.02
C GLY A 437 20.45 -11.51 6.56
N GLY A 438 20.93 -12.72 6.26
CA GLY A 438 21.20 -13.18 4.89
C GLY A 438 19.95 -13.19 4.02
N ILE A 439 18.79 -13.61 4.54
CA ILE A 439 17.51 -13.51 3.82
C ILE A 439 17.12 -12.06 3.56
N SER A 440 17.37 -11.16 4.52
CA SER A 440 17.17 -9.73 4.31
C SER A 440 18.07 -9.18 3.19
N LEU A 441 19.31 -9.66 3.08
CA LEU A 441 20.20 -9.32 1.94
C LEU A 441 19.70 -9.88 0.61
N ILE A 442 19.10 -11.07 0.59
CA ILE A 442 18.43 -11.59 -0.62
C ILE A 442 17.29 -10.64 -1.02
N GLY A 443 16.46 -10.20 -0.07
CA GLY A 443 15.42 -9.19 -0.30
C GLY A 443 15.97 -7.86 -0.85
N LEU A 444 17.11 -7.40 -0.32
CA LEU A 444 17.84 -6.24 -0.84
C LEU A 444 18.25 -6.44 -2.30
N VAL A 445 18.96 -7.54 -2.61
CA VAL A 445 19.41 -7.83 -3.98
C VAL A 445 18.23 -7.92 -4.94
N LEU A 446 17.17 -8.63 -4.56
CA LEU A 446 15.94 -8.73 -5.35
C LEU A 446 15.30 -7.36 -5.60
N THR A 447 15.32 -6.46 -4.61
CA THR A 447 14.80 -5.09 -4.75
C THR A 447 15.66 -4.25 -5.71
N LEU A 448 16.98 -4.41 -5.68
CA LEU A 448 17.91 -3.69 -6.55
C LEU A 448 17.83 -4.14 -8.01
N ILE A 449 17.54 -5.42 -8.25
CA ILE A 449 17.39 -5.97 -9.61
C ILE A 449 15.98 -5.77 -10.20
N ILE A 450 15.04 -5.15 -9.47
CA ILE A 450 13.72 -4.82 -10.03
C ILE A 450 13.96 -4.03 -11.33
N PRO A 451 13.48 -4.55 -12.48
CA PRO A 451 13.76 -3.92 -13.76
C PRO A 451 13.30 -2.47 -13.75
N LYS A 452 14.22 -1.56 -14.11
CA LYS A 452 13.85 -0.18 -14.42
C LYS A 452 12.78 -0.20 -15.50
N GLY A 453 11.64 0.44 -15.25
CA GLY A 453 10.52 0.42 -16.21
C GLY A 453 11.01 0.85 -17.59
N LYS A 454 10.53 0.20 -18.67
CA LYS A 454 10.97 0.40 -20.07
C LYS A 454 11.06 1.87 -20.55
N ALA A 455 10.45 2.80 -19.83
CA ALA A 455 10.57 4.24 -20.07
C ALA A 455 11.96 4.83 -19.75
N GLU A 456 12.74 4.19 -18.88
CA GLU A 456 14.06 4.68 -18.45
C GLU A 456 15.19 4.32 -19.43
N ALA A 457 15.06 3.19 -20.14
CA ALA A 457 16.01 2.77 -21.18
C ALA A 457 15.87 3.58 -22.49
N VAL A 458 14.67 4.12 -22.76
CA VAL A 458 14.41 5.00 -23.92
C VAL A 458 14.99 6.40 -23.68
N ALA A 459 14.86 6.93 -22.46
CA ALA A 459 15.41 8.23 -22.09
C ALA A 459 16.95 8.28 -22.11
N GLN A 460 17.64 7.15 -21.87
CA GLN A 460 19.10 7.07 -21.91
C GLN A 460 19.68 6.87 -23.33
N ALA A 461 18.85 6.51 -24.32
CA ALA A 461 19.28 6.25 -25.69
C ALA A 461 19.20 7.47 -26.62
N MET A 462 18.56 8.57 -26.19
CA MET A 462 18.38 9.77 -27.00
C MET A 462 19.25 10.90 -26.44
N GLY A 463 20.32 11.26 -27.17
CA GLY A 463 21.18 12.39 -26.83
C GLY A 463 20.47 13.74 -26.97
N PRO A 464 20.94 14.78 -26.26
CA PRO A 464 20.34 16.12 -26.32
C PRO A 464 20.44 16.68 -27.73
N THR A 465 19.31 16.92 -28.39
CA THR A 465 19.27 17.54 -29.72
C THR A 465 18.97 19.03 -29.55
N THR A 466 20.01 19.82 -29.27
CA THR A 466 19.96 21.28 -29.47
C THR A 466 20.31 21.58 -30.92
N ALA A 467 19.30 21.80 -31.76
CA ALA A 467 19.51 22.46 -33.05
C ALA A 467 19.41 23.98 -32.83
N PRO A 468 20.42 24.79 -33.21
CA PRO A 468 20.38 26.24 -33.06
C PRO A 468 19.33 26.84 -34.01
N ALA A 469 18.48 27.70 -33.45
CA ALA A 469 17.41 28.38 -34.18
C ALA A 469 17.97 29.27 -35.30
N ALA A 470 17.42 29.13 -36.51
CA ALA A 470 17.62 30.09 -37.58
C ALA A 470 16.82 31.37 -37.27
N ALA A 471 17.51 32.52 -37.27
CA ALA A 471 16.90 33.83 -37.09
C ALA A 471 15.98 34.16 -38.27
N VAL A 472 14.74 34.58 -37.98
CA VAL A 472 13.79 35.09 -38.99
C VAL A 472 13.38 36.53 -38.68
N SER A 473 13.31 37.30 -39.76
CA SER A 473 13.14 38.76 -39.90
C SER A 473 11.88 39.36 -39.26
N ALA A 474 12.07 40.55 -38.67
CA ALA A 474 11.06 41.40 -38.06
C ALA A 474 10.26 42.18 -39.13
N SER A 475 9.00 41.82 -39.38
CA SER A 475 8.14 42.56 -40.31
C SER A 475 6.64 42.62 -39.95
N LYS A 476 6.20 42.05 -38.83
CA LYS A 476 4.80 42.21 -38.36
C LYS A 476 4.78 42.86 -36.99
N SER A 477 3.93 43.87 -36.80
CA SER A 477 3.66 44.48 -35.49
C SER A 477 2.99 43.42 -34.60
N ARG A 478 3.77 42.76 -33.75
CA ARG A 478 3.29 41.75 -32.81
C ARG A 478 2.69 42.44 -31.59
N LEU A 479 1.45 42.11 -31.23
CA LEU A 479 0.74 42.69 -30.09
C LEU A 479 1.25 42.17 -28.74
N TYR A 480 1.77 40.94 -28.70
CA TYR A 480 2.22 40.27 -27.48
C TYR A 480 3.67 39.79 -27.62
N GLY A 481 4.45 39.89 -26.56
CA GLY A 481 5.83 39.40 -26.50
C GLY A 481 5.84 37.88 -26.42
N THR A 482 5.46 37.34 -25.26
CA THR A 482 5.47 35.91 -24.99
C THR A 482 4.06 35.38 -24.77
N ILE A 483 3.64 34.40 -25.57
CA ILE A 483 2.31 33.76 -25.47
C ILE A 483 2.47 32.35 -24.92
N MET A 484 1.65 31.97 -23.94
CA MET A 484 1.51 30.59 -23.50
C MET A 484 0.17 30.02 -23.96
N ALA A 485 0.19 28.98 -24.80
CA ALA A 485 -1.02 28.30 -25.25
C ALA A 485 -1.10 26.91 -24.62
N VAL A 486 -2.13 26.71 -23.80
CA VAL A 486 -2.38 25.49 -23.06
C VAL A 486 -3.28 24.57 -23.87
N VAL A 487 -2.83 23.34 -24.13
CA VAL A 487 -3.51 22.35 -24.96
C VAL A 487 -3.75 21.03 -24.22
N ASP A 488 -4.76 20.29 -24.65
CA ASP A 488 -5.00 18.92 -24.22
C ASP A 488 -4.85 17.89 -25.36
N HIS A 489 -5.10 16.62 -25.03
CA HIS A 489 -4.88 15.51 -25.97
C HIS A 489 -5.96 15.42 -27.04
N THR A 490 -7.12 16.03 -26.79
CA THR A 490 -8.32 15.98 -27.63
C THR A 490 -8.38 17.08 -28.69
N GLY A 491 -7.53 18.10 -28.59
CA GLY A 491 -7.62 19.33 -29.41
C GLY A 491 -7.92 19.06 -30.89
N ASN A 492 -9.16 19.34 -31.28
CA ASN A 492 -9.68 19.26 -32.65
C ASN A 492 -8.74 19.99 -33.61
N LYS A 493 -8.41 19.36 -34.76
CA LYS A 493 -7.51 19.91 -35.79
C LYS A 493 -7.90 21.34 -36.20
N LEU A 494 -9.21 21.61 -36.31
CA LEU A 494 -9.74 22.93 -36.65
C LEU A 494 -9.37 24.00 -35.61
N THR A 495 -9.33 23.63 -34.32
CA THR A 495 -8.99 24.53 -33.23
C THR A 495 -7.48 24.79 -33.16
N ARG A 496 -6.66 23.79 -33.50
CA ARG A 496 -5.19 23.95 -33.61
C ARG A 496 -4.81 24.91 -34.73
N GLU A 497 -5.41 24.75 -35.92
CA GLU A 497 -5.16 25.62 -37.07
C GLU A 497 -5.47 27.09 -36.77
N ARG A 498 -6.61 27.37 -36.12
CA ARG A 498 -7.01 28.74 -35.74
C ARG A 498 -6.09 29.37 -34.69
N ILE A 499 -5.65 28.59 -33.71
CA ILE A 499 -4.74 29.10 -32.67
C ILE A 499 -3.37 29.35 -33.27
N SER A 500 -2.88 28.46 -34.12
CA SER A 500 -1.63 28.66 -34.86
C SER A 500 -1.67 29.95 -35.66
N GLU A 501 -2.74 30.15 -36.45
CA GLU A 501 -2.93 31.38 -37.24
C GLU A 501 -2.95 32.63 -36.33
N PHE A 502 -3.73 32.61 -35.25
CA PHE A 502 -3.83 33.73 -34.31
C PHE A 502 -2.47 34.07 -33.67
N VAL A 503 -1.74 33.05 -33.24
CA VAL A 503 -0.44 33.17 -32.61
C VAL A 503 0.60 33.68 -33.62
N SER A 504 0.51 33.27 -34.88
CA SER A 504 1.36 33.75 -35.99
C SER A 504 1.24 35.25 -36.26
N LEU A 505 0.07 35.82 -35.99
CA LEU A 505 -0.21 37.23 -36.24
C LEU A 505 0.18 38.12 -35.05
N THR A 506 0.19 37.58 -33.83
CA THR A 506 0.20 38.39 -32.62
C THR A 506 1.39 38.18 -31.70
N GLY A 507 2.05 37.01 -31.73
CA GLY A 507 3.10 36.62 -30.77
C GLY A 507 4.53 36.74 -31.26
N SER A 508 5.46 37.08 -30.36
CA SER A 508 6.90 37.07 -30.63
C SER A 508 7.59 35.76 -30.30
N LYS A 509 7.13 35.07 -29.26
CA LYS A 509 7.55 33.73 -28.84
C LYS A 509 6.36 32.97 -28.25
N VAL A 510 6.33 31.66 -28.45
CA VAL A 510 5.20 30.81 -28.05
C VAL A 510 5.68 29.64 -27.21
N HIS A 511 5.01 29.43 -26.07
CA HIS A 511 5.14 28.22 -25.27
C HIS A 511 3.87 27.40 -25.40
N LEU A 512 3.95 26.27 -26.11
CA LEU A 512 2.87 25.29 -26.17
C LEU A 512 2.97 24.39 -24.95
N VAL A 513 1.96 24.46 -24.08
CA VAL A 513 1.95 23.71 -22.82
C VAL A 513 0.87 22.64 -22.88
N TYR A 514 1.29 21.38 -22.89
CA TYR A 514 0.36 20.27 -22.80
C TYR A 514 0.07 19.91 -21.34
N LEU A 515 -1.22 19.87 -20.98
CA LEU A 515 -1.67 19.43 -19.65
C LEU A 515 -1.88 17.91 -19.65
N ALA A 516 -0.97 17.16 -19.03
CA ALA A 516 -1.09 15.71 -18.95
C ALA A 516 -2.18 15.24 -17.95
N PRO A 517 -2.91 14.14 -18.22
CA PRO A 517 -4.00 13.69 -17.36
C PRO A 517 -3.63 13.32 -15.92
N GLU A 518 -2.42 12.85 -15.60
CA GLU A 518 -2.00 12.51 -14.22
C GLU A 518 -0.48 12.77 -14.00
N HIS A 519 -0.04 12.90 -12.73
CA HIS A 519 1.28 13.38 -12.25
C HIS A 519 2.53 12.82 -12.95
N VAL A 520 3.53 13.68 -13.23
CA VAL A 520 4.86 13.86 -12.58
C VAL A 520 5.67 14.93 -13.36
N LEU A 521 6.32 15.84 -12.61
CA LEU A 521 7.33 16.89 -12.94
C LEU A 521 7.20 17.73 -14.24
N SER A 522 7.59 19.02 -14.16
CA SER A 522 7.70 19.90 -15.32
C SER A 522 8.86 19.45 -16.21
N ALA A 523 8.58 19.14 -17.48
CA ALA A 523 9.60 18.69 -18.44
C ALA A 523 9.47 19.49 -19.75
N GLU A 524 10.61 19.84 -20.35
CA GLU A 524 10.62 20.38 -21.72
C GLU A 524 10.21 19.29 -22.72
N VAL A 525 9.73 19.62 -23.91
CA VAL A 525 9.33 18.59 -24.90
C VAL A 525 10.49 17.67 -25.32
N SER A 526 11.73 18.11 -25.08
CA SER A 526 12.97 17.32 -25.20
C SER A 526 13.24 16.40 -24.00
N GLU A 527 12.59 16.59 -22.86
CA GLU A 527 12.66 15.76 -21.66
C GLU A 527 11.43 14.85 -21.58
N THR A 528 11.59 13.58 -21.94
CA THR A 528 10.51 12.60 -21.78
C THR A 528 10.45 12.11 -20.33
N ASP A 529 9.53 12.64 -19.53
CA ASP A 529 9.16 12.01 -18.26
C ASP A 529 8.40 10.71 -18.52
N LYS A 530 8.71 9.66 -17.75
CA LYS A 530 8.35 8.24 -17.98
C LYS A 530 6.85 7.94 -17.96
N LEU A 531 6.05 8.92 -17.54
CA LEU A 531 4.61 8.84 -17.29
C LEU A 531 3.77 9.48 -18.40
N ILE A 532 4.39 10.18 -19.36
CA ILE A 532 3.69 10.85 -20.46
C ILE A 532 3.57 9.89 -21.64
N ASP A 533 2.36 9.73 -22.19
CA ASP A 533 2.12 8.89 -23.37
C ASP A 533 2.97 9.42 -24.56
N PRO A 534 3.78 8.57 -25.23
CA PRO A 534 4.55 8.97 -26.41
C PRO A 534 3.70 9.61 -27.50
N LYS A 535 2.43 9.22 -27.64
CA LYS A 535 1.49 9.86 -28.58
C LYS A 535 1.22 11.32 -28.24
N HIS A 536 1.17 11.67 -26.95
CA HIS A 536 0.96 13.06 -26.54
C HIS A 536 2.18 13.92 -26.82
N VAL A 537 3.39 13.38 -26.59
CA VAL A 537 4.64 14.05 -26.97
C VAL A 537 4.72 14.23 -28.48
N ALA A 538 4.37 13.20 -29.27
CA ALA A 538 4.34 13.28 -30.73
C ALA A 538 3.33 14.32 -31.24
N ASN A 539 2.10 14.33 -30.69
CA ASN A 539 1.08 15.30 -31.05
C ASN A 539 1.48 16.75 -30.69
N LEU A 540 2.13 16.93 -29.54
CA LEU A 540 2.63 18.23 -29.12
C LEU A 540 3.79 18.68 -30.01
N GLN A 541 4.70 17.78 -30.36
CA GLN A 541 5.80 18.07 -31.27
C GLN A 541 5.32 18.40 -32.69
N GLU A 542 4.31 17.67 -33.19
CA GLU A 542 3.63 18.00 -34.45
C GLU A 542 3.09 19.42 -34.41
N TYR A 543 2.42 19.81 -33.31
CA TYR A 543 1.88 21.16 -33.17
C TYR A 543 2.98 22.24 -33.04
N VAL A 544 4.06 21.95 -32.31
CA VAL A 544 5.26 22.82 -32.27
C VAL A 544 5.82 23.03 -33.67
N ASN A 545 5.89 21.97 -34.48
CA ASN A 545 6.39 22.06 -35.86
C ASN A 545 5.45 22.87 -36.76
N GLU A 546 4.13 22.73 -36.61
CA GLU A 546 3.12 23.51 -37.34
C GLU A 546 3.26 25.01 -37.07
N VAL A 547 3.38 25.42 -35.81
CA VAL A 547 3.50 26.84 -35.44
C VAL A 547 4.87 27.39 -35.86
N ASN A 548 5.94 26.62 -35.68
CA ASN A 548 7.28 27.00 -36.16
C ASN A 548 7.32 27.19 -37.68
N ALA A 549 6.59 26.35 -38.45
CA ALA A 549 6.48 26.50 -39.91
C ALA A 549 5.81 27.81 -40.34
N GLN A 550 5.04 28.44 -39.45
CA GLN A 550 4.43 29.76 -39.67
C GLN A 550 5.34 30.93 -39.30
N GLY A 551 6.60 30.66 -38.94
CA GLY A 551 7.62 31.70 -38.66
C GLY A 551 7.57 32.28 -37.25
N VAL A 552 6.94 31.60 -36.29
CA VAL A 552 6.95 31.99 -34.87
C VAL A 552 7.79 31.02 -34.06
N PRO A 553 8.82 31.49 -33.33
CA PRO A 553 9.60 30.65 -32.43
C PRO A 553 8.69 29.98 -31.37
N THR A 554 8.60 28.66 -31.43
CA THR A 554 7.72 27.86 -30.59
C THR A 554 8.48 26.77 -29.83
N GLU A 555 8.30 26.75 -28.52
CA GLU A 555 8.81 25.72 -27.62
C GLU A 555 7.64 24.95 -27.01
N GLY A 556 7.76 23.62 -26.99
CA GLY A 556 6.81 22.77 -26.30
C GLY A 556 7.24 22.47 -24.88
N ARG A 557 6.29 22.45 -23.94
CA ARG A 557 6.47 21.97 -22.56
C ARG A 557 5.32 21.08 -22.16
N VAL A 558 5.60 20.11 -21.30
CA VAL A 558 4.55 19.30 -20.67
C VAL A 558 4.42 19.72 -19.22
N LEU A 559 3.21 20.13 -18.86
CA LEU A 559 2.86 20.51 -17.49
C LEU A 559 1.96 19.43 -16.90
N THR A 560 2.41 18.83 -15.80
CA THR A 560 1.66 17.81 -15.07
C THR A 560 1.19 18.40 -13.74
N ALA A 561 -0.11 18.32 -13.44
CA ALA A 561 -0.69 18.84 -12.21
C ALA A 561 -1.92 18.03 -11.80
N THR A 562 -2.23 17.96 -10.50
CA THR A 562 -3.46 17.29 -10.04
C THR A 562 -4.65 18.01 -10.66
N LEU A 563 -5.77 17.33 -10.90
CA LEU A 563 -6.98 17.96 -11.44
C LEU A 563 -7.41 19.22 -10.67
N TYR A 564 -7.07 19.31 -9.38
CA TYR A 564 -7.37 20.43 -8.49
C TYR A 564 -6.31 21.55 -8.49
N ASP A 565 -5.04 21.25 -8.80
CA ASP A 565 -3.94 22.24 -8.82
C ASP A 565 -3.57 22.72 -10.23
N ARG A 566 -4.18 22.17 -11.30
CA ARG A 566 -3.93 22.55 -12.70
C ARG A 566 -3.97 24.06 -12.92
N GLY A 567 -4.96 24.74 -12.32
CA GLY A 567 -5.10 26.18 -12.50
C GLY A 567 -3.93 26.97 -11.92
N LYS A 568 -3.52 26.66 -10.69
CA LYS A 568 -2.40 27.32 -10.03
C LYS A 568 -1.07 27.02 -10.74
N ALA A 569 -0.84 25.78 -11.15
CA ALA A 569 0.37 25.38 -11.86
C ALA A 569 0.54 26.11 -13.20
N VAL A 570 -0.56 26.32 -13.94
CA VAL A 570 -0.56 27.09 -15.19
C VAL A 570 -0.20 28.56 -14.93
N VAL A 571 -0.74 29.17 -13.88
CA VAL A 571 -0.43 30.57 -13.53
C VAL A 571 1.02 30.72 -13.08
N ASP A 572 1.51 29.83 -12.22
CA ASP A 572 2.89 29.83 -11.73
C ASP A 572 3.89 29.70 -12.90
N LEU A 573 3.62 28.80 -13.85
CA LEU A 573 4.45 28.64 -15.04
C LEU A 573 4.40 29.86 -15.97
N ALA A 574 3.23 30.46 -16.17
CA ALA A 574 3.08 31.68 -16.98
C ALA A 574 3.87 32.85 -16.39
N GLY A 575 3.87 32.97 -15.06
CA GLY A 575 4.65 33.97 -14.33
C GLY A 575 6.16 33.76 -14.48
N GLN A 576 6.63 32.51 -14.38
CA GLN A 576 8.04 32.17 -14.59
C GLN A 576 8.52 32.47 -16.00
N LEU A 577 7.67 32.24 -17.00
CA LEU A 577 7.97 32.45 -18.42
C LEU A 577 7.78 33.91 -18.88
N GLY A 578 7.32 34.80 -17.99
CA GLY A 578 7.06 36.20 -18.34
C GLY A 578 6.03 36.36 -19.46
N CYS A 579 4.95 35.56 -19.44
CA CYS A 579 3.95 35.56 -20.50
C CYS A 579 3.01 36.77 -20.40
N ASP A 580 2.71 37.39 -21.54
CA ASP A 580 1.77 38.53 -21.63
C ASP A 580 0.32 38.06 -21.90
N LEU A 581 0.17 36.86 -22.48
CA LEU A 581 -1.10 36.28 -22.88
C LEU A 581 -1.12 34.77 -22.61
N ILE A 582 -2.20 34.28 -21.99
CA ILE A 582 -2.52 32.85 -21.85
C ILE A 582 -3.70 32.49 -22.75
N ILE A 583 -3.54 31.48 -23.61
CA ILE A 583 -4.62 30.91 -24.42
C ILE A 583 -4.99 29.55 -23.86
N LEU A 584 -6.24 29.37 -23.41
CA LEU A 584 -6.74 28.12 -22.85
C LEU A 584 -7.52 27.34 -23.91
N ASN A 585 -6.90 26.29 -24.45
CA ASN A 585 -7.46 25.37 -25.44
C ASN A 585 -7.56 23.94 -24.92
N THR A 586 -8.35 23.76 -23.86
CA THR A 586 -8.68 22.45 -23.30
C THR A 586 -10.17 22.16 -23.48
N GLU A 587 -10.57 20.93 -23.75
CA GLU A 587 -11.94 20.43 -23.65
C GLU A 587 -12.16 19.68 -22.31
N GLU A 588 -11.09 19.17 -21.69
CA GLU A 588 -11.13 18.59 -20.34
C GLU A 588 -11.48 19.64 -19.25
N GLY A 589 -12.42 19.28 -18.36
CA GLY A 589 -12.83 20.11 -17.20
C GLY A 589 -14.05 21.02 -17.42
N GLY A 590 -14.53 21.15 -18.66
CA GLY A 590 -15.73 21.92 -19.00
C GLY A 590 -15.60 23.44 -18.83
N GLN A 591 -16.68 24.18 -19.09
CA GLN A 591 -16.69 25.66 -19.07
C GLN A 591 -16.42 26.26 -17.68
N ARG A 592 -16.77 25.52 -16.61
CA ARG A 592 -16.59 25.97 -15.22
C ARG A 592 -15.12 26.00 -14.80
N ALA A 593 -14.34 24.97 -15.12
CA ALA A 593 -12.90 24.93 -14.83
C ALA A 593 -12.14 26.03 -15.59
N LYS A 594 -12.55 26.32 -16.84
CA LYS A 594 -12.00 27.43 -17.64
C LYS A 594 -12.27 28.80 -16.99
N ALA A 595 -13.47 29.00 -16.46
CA ALA A 595 -13.86 30.24 -15.80
C ALA A 595 -13.11 30.44 -14.46
N GLU A 596 -12.98 29.38 -13.65
CA GLU A 596 -12.22 29.42 -12.39
C GLU A 596 -10.73 29.74 -12.64
N LEU A 597 -10.12 29.17 -13.67
CA LEU A 597 -8.75 29.48 -14.07
C LEU A 597 -8.59 30.93 -14.57
N ALA A 598 -9.50 31.41 -15.41
CA ALA A 598 -9.46 32.80 -15.89
C ALA A 598 -9.60 33.82 -14.74
N GLN A 599 -10.43 33.52 -13.73
CA GLN A 599 -10.55 34.35 -12.53
C GLN A 599 -9.27 34.35 -11.68
N GLU A 600 -8.62 33.20 -11.53
CA GLU A 600 -7.38 33.10 -10.75
C GLU A 600 -6.21 33.85 -11.43
N VAL A 601 -6.07 33.74 -12.76
CA VAL A 601 -5.07 34.52 -13.51
C VAL A 601 -5.31 36.02 -13.35
N ALA A 602 -6.55 36.48 -13.52
CA ALA A 602 -6.91 37.90 -13.40
C ALA A 602 -6.63 38.46 -11.99
N LYS A 603 -6.77 37.62 -10.95
CA LYS A 603 -6.48 37.99 -9.57
C LYS A 603 -4.98 38.10 -9.28
N GLN A 604 -4.16 37.25 -9.90
CA GLN A 604 -2.72 37.20 -9.62
C GLN A 604 -1.90 38.13 -10.53
N ASN A 605 -2.35 38.42 -11.74
CA ASN A 605 -1.69 39.36 -12.64
C ASN A 605 -2.69 40.16 -13.51
N PRO A 606 -3.15 41.35 -13.05
CA PRO A 606 -4.19 42.13 -13.73
C PRO A 606 -3.77 42.72 -15.08
N LYS A 607 -2.49 42.61 -15.48
CA LYS A 607 -1.99 43.03 -16.80
C LYS A 607 -1.93 41.90 -17.83
N MET A 608 -2.13 40.65 -17.41
CA MET A 608 -2.04 39.47 -18.25
C MET A 608 -3.39 39.17 -18.92
N ALA A 609 -3.39 39.04 -20.24
CA ALA A 609 -4.61 38.71 -20.99
C ALA A 609 -4.88 37.19 -20.94
N VAL A 610 -6.15 36.78 -20.88
CA VAL A 610 -6.57 35.38 -20.96
C VAL A 610 -7.60 35.21 -22.07
N LEU A 611 -7.28 34.38 -23.07
CA LEU A 611 -8.18 34.00 -24.15
C LEU A 611 -8.66 32.56 -23.93
N ILE A 612 -9.97 32.36 -23.99
CA ILE A 612 -10.57 31.02 -23.84
C ILE A 612 -11.03 30.55 -25.22
N ALA A 613 -10.40 29.50 -25.75
CA ALA A 613 -10.85 28.88 -26.98
C ALA A 613 -12.16 28.10 -26.72
N ARG A 614 -13.18 28.41 -27.53
CA ARG A 614 -14.44 27.66 -27.57
C ARG A 614 -14.45 26.76 -28.79
N SER A 615 -14.80 25.49 -28.58
CA SER A 615 -15.12 24.56 -29.66
C SER A 615 -16.45 25.04 -30.28
N THR A 616 -16.41 25.57 -31.50
CA THR A 616 -17.63 25.91 -32.25
C THR A 616 -18.06 24.66 -32.99
N ARG A 617 -19.19 24.08 -32.59
CA ARG A 617 -20.20 23.68 -33.56
C ARG A 617 -21.25 24.76 -33.62
#